data_AF-A0A0M3JC91-F1
#
_entry.id   AF-A0A0M3JC91-F1
#
_cell.length_a   1.000
_cell.length_b   1.000
_cell.length_c   1.000
_cell.angle_alpha   90.00
_cell.angle_beta   90.00
_cell.angle_gamma   90.00
#
_symmetry.space_group_name_H-M   'P 1'
#
loop_
_entity.id
_entity.type
_entity.pdbx_description
1 polymer ?
#
loop_
_entity_poly.entity_id
_entity_poly.type
_entity_poly.pdbx_seq_one_letter_code
_entity_poly.pdbx_strand_id
1 'polypeptide(L)'
;MMKKFNVSGRADVVIGGGHGVFGGGDAVFGGGDAVFGSVDTVFGGGDRVLRGLDGVLRRENGFFGGGDAVFGGGDGVFGGGDAVIGGGDGVIGGRDGVLGGGDDVVGGLNGVPGGGDGVLGGRDGVFGGGNAVIGGGDGVFGDGDVVFGCADAVFGEGDGVFGGGDGVLGGLDGVMGREDGFFGGGDIVFGGGDGVFGGGEAVIGGGDGVIGRGDAVFGGGDGVFGK
;
A
#
# COMPACT_ATOMS: atom_id res chain seq x y z
N MET A 1 -30.48 -10.98 -33.20
CA MET A 1 -29.19 -11.61 -33.55
C MET A 1 -28.26 -10.49 -33.99
N MET A 2 -27.42 -9.95 -33.09
CA MET A 2 -26.44 -8.91 -33.44
C MET A 2 -25.27 -9.56 -34.19
N LYS A 3 -24.91 -9.02 -35.35
CA LYS A 3 -23.72 -9.50 -36.08
C LYS A 3 -22.47 -8.96 -35.38
N LYS A 4 -21.55 -9.86 -35.02
CA LYS A 4 -20.20 -9.51 -34.60
C LYS A 4 -19.37 -9.16 -35.84
N PHE A 5 -18.53 -8.12 -35.74
CA PHE A 5 -17.63 -7.72 -36.80
C PHE A 5 -16.23 -7.50 -36.26
N ASN A 6 -15.25 -7.83 -37.11
CA ASN A 6 -13.85 -7.48 -36.90
C ASN A 6 -13.56 -6.20 -37.68
N VAL A 7 -12.98 -5.21 -37.00
CA VAL A 7 -12.53 -3.94 -37.57
C VAL A 7 -11.01 -3.89 -37.49
N SER A 8 -10.33 -3.59 -38.60
CA SER A 8 -8.86 -3.55 -38.66
C SER A 8 -8.33 -2.35 -39.45
N GLY A 9 -7.41 -1.58 -38.86
CA GLY A 9 -6.90 -0.35 -39.45
C GLY A 9 -6.10 0.53 -38.49
N ARG A 10 -6.17 1.85 -38.65
CA ARG A 10 -5.56 2.86 -37.77
C ARG A 10 -6.53 4.03 -37.71
N ALA A 11 -6.77 4.56 -36.51
CA ALA A 11 -7.76 5.60 -36.29
C ALA A 11 -9.17 5.17 -36.75
N ASP A 12 -9.48 3.90 -36.48
CA ASP A 12 -10.78 3.33 -36.81
C ASP A 12 -11.83 3.72 -35.76
N VAL A 13 -13.07 3.85 -36.22
CA VAL A 13 -14.22 4.12 -35.35
C VAL A 13 -15.14 2.90 -35.32
N VAL A 14 -15.30 2.30 -34.14
CA VAL A 14 -16.11 1.09 -33.92
C VAL A 14 -17.26 1.38 -32.97
N ILE A 15 -18.49 1.05 -33.38
CA ILE A 15 -19.72 1.37 -32.62
C ILE A 15 -20.61 0.12 -32.47
N GLY A 16 -20.90 -0.28 -31.23
CA GLY A 16 -21.73 -1.41 -30.80
C GLY A 16 -20.98 -2.36 -29.85
N GLY A 17 -21.68 -3.29 -29.18
CA GLY A 17 -21.08 -4.18 -28.18
C GLY A 17 -20.76 -5.61 -28.68
N GLY A 18 -19.72 -6.22 -28.10
CA GLY A 18 -19.20 -7.54 -28.46
C GLY A 18 -18.33 -7.54 -29.71
N HIS A 19 -17.68 -6.42 -30.01
CA HIS A 19 -16.86 -6.19 -31.19
C HIS A 19 -15.37 -6.49 -30.98
N GLY A 20 -14.68 -6.77 -32.09
CA GLY A 20 -13.23 -6.90 -32.14
C GLY A 20 -12.60 -5.76 -32.94
N VAL A 21 -11.71 -4.99 -32.30
CA VAL A 21 -11.07 -3.80 -32.88
C VAL A 21 -9.56 -3.96 -32.89
N PHE A 22 -8.93 -3.72 -34.05
CA PHE A 22 -7.49 -3.93 -34.28
C PHE A 22 -6.84 -2.71 -34.96
N GLY A 23 -5.84 -2.11 -34.32
CA GLY A 23 -5.14 -0.98 -34.92
C GLY A 23 -4.33 -0.13 -33.96
N GLY A 24 -4.46 1.19 -34.04
CA GLY A 24 -3.68 2.12 -33.21
C GLY A 24 -4.18 3.54 -33.41
N GLY A 25 -4.50 4.21 -32.30
CA GLY A 25 -5.27 5.46 -32.31
C GLY A 25 -6.77 5.20 -32.48
N ASP A 26 -7.22 3.97 -32.22
CA ASP A 26 -8.58 3.54 -32.51
C ASP A 26 -9.56 4.02 -31.42
N ALA A 27 -10.78 4.29 -31.86
CA ALA A 27 -11.87 4.76 -31.03
C ALA A 27 -13.00 3.73 -31.00
N VAL A 28 -13.18 3.07 -29.85
CA VAL A 28 -14.11 1.94 -29.70
C VAL A 28 -15.21 2.24 -28.69
N PHE A 29 -16.46 2.06 -29.12
CA PHE A 29 -17.65 2.43 -28.36
C PHE A 29 -18.67 1.28 -28.26
N GLY A 30 -18.75 0.63 -27.09
CA GLY A 30 -19.69 -0.46 -26.80
C GLY A 30 -19.23 -1.36 -25.64
N GLY A 31 -20.13 -2.19 -25.08
CA GLY A 31 -19.84 -3.04 -23.92
C GLY A 31 -19.56 -4.50 -24.26
N GLY A 32 -18.68 -5.16 -23.50
CA GLY A 32 -18.14 -6.48 -23.80
C GLY A 32 -17.18 -6.47 -24.99
N ASP A 33 -16.59 -5.30 -25.28
CA ASP A 33 -15.72 -5.08 -26.43
C ASP A 33 -14.28 -5.48 -26.15
N ALA A 34 -13.64 -5.95 -27.23
CA ALA A 34 -12.24 -6.34 -27.23
C ALA A 34 -11.45 -5.41 -28.16
N VAL A 35 -10.54 -4.64 -27.58
CA VAL A 35 -9.79 -3.60 -28.30
C VAL A 35 -8.30 -3.77 -28.18
N PHE A 36 -7.63 -3.67 -29.33
CA PHE A 36 -6.23 -3.98 -29.52
C PHE A 36 -5.53 -2.89 -30.33
N GLY A 37 -4.58 -2.18 -29.68
CA GLY A 37 -3.75 -1.20 -30.36
C GLY A 37 -3.22 -0.10 -29.45
N SER A 38 -2.31 0.73 -29.98
CA SER A 38 -1.57 1.75 -29.22
C SER A 38 -2.16 3.14 -29.31
N VAL A 39 -2.22 3.82 -28.16
CA VAL A 39 -2.90 5.11 -28.04
C VAL A 39 -4.39 4.94 -28.33
N ASP A 40 -4.91 3.79 -27.91
CA ASP A 40 -6.28 3.39 -28.17
C ASP A 40 -7.18 3.89 -27.06
N THR A 41 -8.36 4.33 -27.50
CA THR A 41 -9.37 4.91 -26.64
C THR A 41 -10.60 4.03 -26.67
N VAL A 42 -10.92 3.44 -25.52
CA VAL A 42 -11.96 2.43 -25.47
C VAL A 42 -12.97 2.70 -24.39
N PHE A 43 -14.23 2.52 -24.76
CA PHE A 43 -15.38 2.97 -24.01
C PHE A 43 -16.48 1.91 -23.92
N GLY A 44 -16.61 1.28 -22.73
CA GLY A 44 -17.73 0.39 -22.37
C GLY A 44 -17.42 -0.59 -21.23
N GLY A 45 -18.39 -1.34 -20.70
CA GLY A 45 -18.27 -2.16 -19.48
C GLY A 45 -18.21 -3.67 -19.76
N GLY A 46 -17.46 -4.43 -18.94
CA GLY A 46 -17.00 -5.77 -19.30
C GLY A 46 -15.98 -5.76 -20.45
N ASP A 47 -15.44 -4.59 -20.75
CA ASP A 47 -14.52 -4.33 -21.84
C ASP A 47 -13.10 -4.67 -21.45
N ARG A 48 -12.38 -5.14 -22.45
CA ARG A 48 -10.97 -5.44 -22.34
C ARG A 48 -10.25 -4.60 -23.35
N VAL A 49 -9.34 -3.78 -22.85
CA VAL A 49 -8.64 -2.80 -23.67
C VAL A 49 -7.19 -2.93 -23.36
N LEU A 50 -6.42 -3.02 -24.43
CA LEU A 50 -5.10 -3.58 -24.37
C LEU A 50 -4.16 -2.75 -25.26
N ARG A 51 -3.14 -2.15 -24.60
CA ARG A 51 -1.77 -1.80 -25.08
C ARG A 51 -1.47 -0.42 -25.69
N GLY A 52 -0.97 0.51 -24.88
CA GLY A 52 -0.30 1.74 -25.33
C GLY A 52 -0.29 2.80 -24.22
N LEU A 53 -0.06 4.07 -24.58
CA LEU A 53 -0.57 5.19 -23.77
C LEU A 53 -2.10 5.18 -23.93
N ASP A 54 -2.72 4.18 -23.33
CA ASP A 54 -4.10 3.79 -23.56
C ASP A 54 -5.03 4.27 -22.48
N GLY A 55 -6.30 4.33 -22.84
CA GLY A 55 -7.38 4.65 -21.93
C GLY A 55 -8.46 3.61 -22.09
N VAL A 56 -8.62 2.76 -21.09
CA VAL A 56 -9.51 1.59 -21.13
C VAL A 56 -10.77 1.81 -20.28
N LEU A 57 -11.70 2.65 -20.67
CA LEU A 57 -12.63 3.16 -19.67
C LEU A 57 -13.81 2.19 -19.37
N ARG A 58 -13.94 1.70 -18.09
CA ARG A 58 -15.17 1.33 -17.28
C ARG A 58 -15.17 0.03 -16.41
N ARG A 59 -16.33 -0.45 -15.90
CA ARG A 59 -16.55 -1.45 -14.81
C ARG A 59 -16.43 -2.90 -15.25
N GLU A 60 -15.90 -3.76 -14.36
CA GLU A 60 -15.56 -5.15 -14.71
C GLU A 60 -14.68 -5.17 -15.96
N ASN A 61 -13.99 -4.06 -16.18
CA ASN A 61 -13.01 -3.94 -17.24
C ASN A 61 -11.67 -4.10 -16.60
N GLY A 62 -10.80 -4.68 -17.42
CA GLY A 62 -9.37 -4.60 -17.27
C GLY A 62 -8.84 -3.41 -18.05
N PHE A 63 -8.51 -2.25 -17.47
CA PHE A 63 -7.52 -1.37 -18.08
C PHE A 63 -6.16 -2.05 -18.12
N PHE A 64 -5.33 -1.63 -19.06
CA PHE A 64 -4.00 -2.14 -19.35
C PHE A 64 -3.23 -1.11 -20.22
N GLY A 65 -2.71 0.00 -19.64
CA GLY A 65 -1.88 1.07 -20.27
C GLY A 65 -2.66 2.39 -20.44
N GLY A 66 -2.12 3.63 -20.60
CA GLY A 66 -0.77 4.20 -20.39
C GLY A 66 -0.81 5.77 -20.36
N GLY A 67 -0.14 6.53 -19.48
CA GLY A 67 0.90 6.19 -18.51
C GLY A 67 0.43 5.33 -17.35
N ASP A 68 -0.83 4.92 -17.36
CA ASP A 68 -1.42 4.02 -16.39
C ASP A 68 -1.55 2.63 -16.93
N ALA A 69 -0.62 1.78 -16.54
CA ALA A 69 -0.74 0.38 -16.77
C ALA A 69 -1.70 -0.19 -15.75
N VAL A 70 -2.87 -0.61 -16.23
CA VAL A 70 -3.76 -1.60 -15.61
C VAL A 70 -4.94 -1.04 -14.87
N PHE A 71 -6.10 -1.63 -15.06
CA PHE A 71 -7.24 -1.54 -14.18
C PHE A 71 -8.01 -2.85 -14.29
N GLY A 72 -7.50 -3.99 -13.79
CA GLY A 72 -8.16 -5.29 -13.84
C GLY A 72 -9.68 -5.31 -13.49
N GLY A 73 -10.33 -6.44 -13.71
CA GLY A 73 -11.79 -6.56 -13.64
C GLY A 73 -12.33 -6.56 -12.21
N GLY A 74 -12.86 -5.41 -11.79
CA GLY A 74 -13.24 -5.17 -10.39
C GLY A 74 -12.21 -4.32 -9.67
N ASP A 75 -11.05 -4.11 -10.30
CA ASP A 75 -10.08 -3.12 -9.91
C ASP A 75 -10.60 -1.75 -10.27
N GLY A 76 -10.68 -0.94 -9.24
CA GLY A 76 -10.79 0.49 -9.36
C GLY A 76 -9.39 1.04 -9.31
N VAL A 77 -8.60 0.77 -10.34
CA VAL A 77 -7.40 1.58 -10.55
C VAL A 77 -7.91 2.94 -10.98
N PHE A 78 -7.23 4.01 -10.63
CA PHE A 78 -7.68 5.37 -10.87
C PHE A 78 -6.47 6.26 -10.67
N GLY A 79 -5.76 6.58 -11.76
CA GLY A 79 -4.59 7.44 -11.63
C GLY A 79 -3.69 7.47 -12.85
N GLY A 80 -2.46 8.00 -12.69
CA GLY A 80 -1.55 8.56 -13.72
C GLY A 80 -0.06 8.17 -13.56
N GLY A 81 0.51 7.33 -14.43
CA GLY A 81 1.81 6.70 -14.14
C GLY A 81 1.70 5.45 -13.26
N ASP A 82 0.47 5.06 -12.93
CA ASP A 82 0.22 3.93 -12.04
C ASP A 82 0.40 2.64 -12.79
N ALA A 83 1.03 1.73 -12.09
CA ALA A 83 1.10 0.36 -12.51
C ALA A 83 0.30 -0.39 -11.47
N VAL A 84 -0.98 -0.67 -11.76
CA VAL A 84 -1.87 -1.33 -10.80
C VAL A 84 -2.25 -2.70 -11.24
N ILE A 85 -1.38 -3.60 -10.91
CA ILE A 85 -1.41 -4.93 -11.44
C ILE A 85 -2.08 -5.80 -10.39
N GLY A 86 -3.38 -6.08 -10.54
CA GLY A 86 -4.13 -6.82 -9.51
C GLY A 86 -5.63 -6.97 -9.74
N GLY A 87 -6.37 -7.45 -8.72
CA GLY A 87 -7.77 -7.89 -8.79
C GLY A 87 -8.61 -7.55 -7.55
N GLY A 88 -9.60 -6.65 -7.67
CA GLY A 88 -10.31 -6.09 -6.52
C GLY A 88 -9.53 -5.02 -5.78
N ASP A 89 -8.47 -4.51 -6.39
CA ASP A 89 -7.69 -3.41 -5.83
C ASP A 89 -8.41 -2.09 -6.10
N GLY A 90 -8.58 -1.35 -5.02
CA GLY A 90 -8.90 0.06 -5.08
C GLY A 90 -7.59 0.81 -5.10
N VAL A 91 -7.06 1.09 -6.29
CA VAL A 91 -5.86 1.91 -6.38
C VAL A 91 -6.20 3.26 -6.91
N ILE A 92 -5.98 4.22 -6.04
CA ILE A 92 -6.38 5.60 -6.26
C ILE A 92 -5.12 6.41 -6.06
N GLY A 93 -4.49 6.90 -7.14
CA GLY A 93 -3.15 7.48 -6.99
C GLY A 93 -2.38 7.88 -8.24
N GLY A 94 -1.05 7.90 -8.14
CA GLY A 94 -0.16 8.40 -9.20
C GLY A 94 1.30 8.00 -9.02
N ARG A 95 1.84 7.23 -9.98
CA ARG A 95 3.12 6.51 -9.89
C ARG A 95 3.15 5.53 -8.74
N ASP A 96 1.98 5.04 -8.38
CA ASP A 96 1.88 3.93 -7.47
C ASP A 96 2.14 2.66 -8.25
N GLY A 97 3.10 1.93 -7.73
CA GLY A 97 3.26 0.53 -8.08
C GLY A 97 2.39 -0.22 -7.12
N VAL A 98 1.13 -0.45 -7.50
CA VAL A 98 0.28 -1.36 -6.75
C VAL A 98 0.26 -2.68 -7.45
N LEU A 99 0.61 -3.70 -6.69
CA LEU A 99 0.89 -5.01 -7.21
C LEU A 99 0.29 -6.00 -6.22
N GLY A 100 -0.92 -6.48 -6.48
CA GLY A 100 -1.67 -7.14 -5.42
C GLY A 100 -3.13 -7.50 -5.68
N GLY A 101 -3.92 -7.63 -4.61
CA GLY A 101 -5.31 -8.12 -4.70
C GLY A 101 -6.12 -7.85 -3.43
N GLY A 102 -7.17 -7.04 -3.55
CA GLY A 102 -7.92 -6.53 -2.41
C GLY A 102 -7.16 -5.46 -1.63
N ASP A 103 -6.12 -4.90 -2.23
CA ASP A 103 -5.41 -3.77 -1.66
C ASP A 103 -6.20 -2.51 -1.93
N ASP A 104 -6.45 -1.80 -0.84
CA ASP A 104 -6.95 -0.45 -0.92
C ASP A 104 -5.74 0.45 -0.76
N VAL A 105 -5.12 0.73 -1.91
CA VAL A 105 -3.96 1.61 -1.98
C VAL A 105 -4.42 2.99 -2.38
N VAL A 106 -4.19 3.90 -1.47
CA VAL A 106 -4.57 5.29 -1.66
C VAL A 106 -3.31 6.13 -1.44
N GLY A 107 -2.77 6.74 -2.49
CA GLY A 107 -1.49 7.43 -2.35
C GLY A 107 -0.76 7.88 -3.61
N GLY A 108 0.57 8.01 -3.50
CA GLY A 108 1.44 8.46 -4.58
C GLY A 108 2.92 8.17 -4.31
N LEU A 109 3.62 7.58 -5.27
CA LEU A 109 4.97 7.01 -5.09
C LEU A 109 5.01 5.91 -4.03
N ASN A 110 3.88 5.30 -3.75
CA ASN A 110 3.87 4.11 -2.96
C ASN A 110 4.30 2.96 -3.83
N GLY A 111 5.26 2.23 -3.31
CA GLY A 111 5.23 0.81 -3.57
C GLY A 111 4.19 0.28 -2.61
N VAL A 112 3.09 -0.24 -3.15
CA VAL A 112 2.26 -1.18 -2.39
C VAL A 112 2.23 -2.51 -3.11
N PRO A 113 3.24 -3.33 -2.88
CA PRO A 113 3.22 -4.70 -3.33
C PRO A 113 2.67 -5.53 -2.15
N GLY A 114 1.50 -6.15 -2.33
CA GLY A 114 0.78 -6.72 -1.19
C GLY A 114 -0.57 -7.36 -1.50
N GLY A 115 -1.38 -7.62 -0.47
CA GLY A 115 -2.74 -8.14 -0.62
C GLY A 115 -3.61 -7.96 0.62
N GLY A 116 -4.71 -7.24 0.50
CA GLY A 116 -5.56 -6.89 1.65
C GLY A 116 -4.94 -5.83 2.54
N ASP A 117 -3.89 -5.17 2.08
CA ASP A 117 -3.32 -4.04 2.77
C ASP A 117 -4.24 -2.83 2.63
N GLY A 118 -4.50 -2.22 3.77
CA GLY A 118 -4.93 -0.85 3.82
C GLY A 118 -3.69 0.02 3.81
N VAL A 119 -3.10 0.23 2.62
CA VAL A 119 -2.00 1.17 2.50
C VAL A 119 -2.52 2.55 2.25
N LEU A 120 -2.22 3.40 3.21
CA LEU A 120 -2.58 4.80 3.15
C LEU A 120 -1.33 5.66 3.36
N GLY A 121 -0.86 6.33 2.30
CA GLY A 121 0.18 7.36 2.39
C GLY A 121 1.04 7.59 1.13
N GLY A 122 2.31 8.01 1.25
CA GLY A 122 3.13 8.52 0.13
C GLY A 122 4.65 8.39 0.30
N ARG A 123 5.33 7.73 -0.66
CA ARG A 123 6.72 7.22 -0.54
C ARG A 123 6.85 6.13 0.49
N ASP A 124 5.75 5.48 0.73
CA ASP A 124 5.68 4.47 1.73
C ASP A 124 6.12 3.23 1.01
N GLY A 125 7.14 2.65 1.60
CA GLY A 125 7.49 1.29 1.29
C GLY A 125 6.56 0.44 2.11
N VAL A 126 5.30 0.38 1.68
CA VAL A 126 4.33 -0.45 2.37
C VAL A 126 4.32 -1.77 1.72
N PHE A 127 4.58 -2.76 2.54
CA PHE A 127 4.96 -4.04 2.03
C PHE A 127 4.36 -5.09 2.97
N GLY A 128 3.32 -5.79 2.51
CA GLY A 128 2.77 -6.94 3.23
C GLY A 128 1.31 -7.28 2.87
N GLY A 129 0.53 -7.72 3.85
CA GLY A 129 -0.86 -8.15 3.71
C GLY A 129 -1.68 -7.98 4.99
N GLY A 130 -2.87 -7.38 4.87
CA GLY A 130 -3.71 -7.10 6.04
C GLY A 130 -3.10 -6.03 6.95
N ASN A 131 -2.07 -5.35 6.46
CA ASN A 131 -1.51 -4.24 7.15
C ASN A 131 -2.49 -3.12 7.23
N ALA A 132 -2.60 -2.61 8.44
CA ALA A 132 -2.84 -1.20 8.59
C ALA A 132 -1.47 -0.52 8.67
N VAL A 133 -0.73 -0.63 7.57
CA VAL A 133 0.42 0.23 7.37
C VAL A 133 -0.14 1.58 6.98
N ILE A 134 0.24 2.54 7.78
CA ILE A 134 -0.19 3.89 7.58
C ILE A 134 1.04 4.76 7.82
N GLY A 135 1.39 5.57 6.82
CA GLY A 135 2.37 6.64 6.96
C GLY A 135 3.66 6.46 6.14
N GLY A 136 4.56 7.43 6.29
CA GLY A 136 5.10 8.39 5.31
C GLY A 136 6.61 8.35 5.09
N GLY A 137 7.12 7.60 4.11
CA GLY A 137 8.54 7.21 4.13
C GLY A 137 8.87 6.34 5.33
N ASP A 138 7.81 5.92 6.02
CA ASP A 138 7.81 4.75 6.82
C ASP A 138 8.15 3.64 5.84
N GLY A 139 9.17 2.89 6.20
CA GLY A 139 8.89 1.49 6.19
C GLY A 139 7.86 1.30 7.29
N VAL A 140 6.59 1.25 6.95
CA VAL A 140 5.81 0.32 7.74
C VAL A 140 5.84 -0.96 6.93
N PHE A 141 6.20 -2.01 7.61
CA PHE A 141 6.87 -3.11 6.99
C PHE A 141 6.53 -4.38 7.77
N GLY A 142 5.32 -4.89 7.63
CA GLY A 142 4.86 -6.06 8.39
C GLY A 142 3.53 -6.60 7.90
N ASP A 143 2.74 -7.25 8.77
CA ASP A 143 1.40 -7.80 8.49
C ASP A 143 0.45 -7.63 9.68
N GLY A 144 -0.80 -7.26 9.39
CA GLY A 144 -1.78 -6.99 10.46
C GLY A 144 -1.50 -5.68 11.17
N ASP A 145 -0.63 -4.87 10.56
CA ASP A 145 0.25 -3.94 11.21
C ASP A 145 -0.48 -2.93 12.14
N VAL A 146 -0.24 -2.91 13.46
CA VAL A 146 0.89 -3.63 14.07
C VAL A 146 2.08 -3.03 13.34
N VAL A 147 2.23 -1.71 13.30
CA VAL A 147 3.23 -1.08 12.43
C VAL A 147 4.56 -1.79 12.67
N PHE A 148 5.16 -2.37 11.65
CA PHE A 148 6.48 -2.98 11.78
C PHE A 148 7.50 -2.12 11.06
N GLY A 149 8.75 -2.23 11.47
CA GLY A 149 9.81 -1.47 10.81
C GLY A 149 11.03 -1.20 11.70
N CYS A 150 12.11 -0.64 11.13
CA CYS A 150 13.46 -0.34 11.63
C CYS A 150 14.01 1.01 11.11
N ALA A 151 14.47 1.94 11.98
CA ALA A 151 14.51 3.38 11.63
C ALA A 151 13.22 3.85 10.94
N ASP A 152 12.24 3.00 11.10
CA ASP A 152 10.91 3.25 10.86
C ASP A 152 10.70 4.07 12.11
N ALA A 153 10.39 5.27 11.76
CA ALA A 153 9.00 5.52 11.80
C ALA A 153 8.02 4.30 11.88
N VAL A 154 8.24 3.36 12.81
CA VAL A 154 7.21 2.49 13.31
C VAL A 154 6.52 3.30 14.37
N PHE A 155 5.55 4.00 13.84
CA PHE A 155 4.72 4.81 14.66
C PHE A 155 3.40 4.08 14.89
N GLY A 156 3.12 3.79 16.15
CA GLY A 156 1.76 3.60 16.66
C GLY A 156 1.73 2.77 17.95
N GLU A 157 0.53 2.32 18.35
CA GLU A 157 0.12 1.91 19.71
C GLU A 157 -0.62 0.57 19.75
N GLY A 158 -0.36 -0.26 20.76
CA GLY A 158 -0.77 -1.67 20.71
C GLY A 158 -0.33 -2.33 19.41
N ASP A 159 0.58 -1.64 18.74
CA ASP A 159 1.27 -2.12 17.63
C ASP A 159 2.12 -3.18 18.28
N GLY A 160 2.11 -4.26 17.55
CA GLY A 160 3.40 -4.82 17.36
C GLY A 160 4.30 -3.82 16.69
N VAL A 161 4.74 -2.76 17.37
CA VAL A 161 5.95 -2.11 16.95
C VAL A 161 7.03 -3.08 17.34
N PHE A 162 7.35 -3.93 16.40
CA PHE A 162 8.43 -4.86 16.53
C PHE A 162 9.55 -4.30 15.69
N GLY A 163 10.55 -3.78 16.37
CA GLY A 163 11.51 -2.88 15.76
C GLY A 163 12.66 -2.55 16.69
N GLY A 164 13.78 -2.09 16.12
CA GLY A 164 15.02 -1.68 16.77
C GLY A 164 15.65 -0.45 16.10
N GLY A 165 16.15 0.51 16.90
CA GLY A 165 16.55 1.84 16.39
C GLY A 165 15.37 2.61 15.79
N ASP A 166 14.18 2.14 16.11
CA ASP A 166 12.96 2.78 15.73
C ASP A 166 12.75 3.95 16.63
N GLY A 167 12.22 4.97 15.98
CA GLY A 167 11.34 5.83 16.73
C GLY A 167 10.09 5.03 16.98
N VAL A 168 10.14 4.07 17.90
CA VAL A 168 8.92 3.54 18.50
C VAL A 168 8.43 4.59 19.45
N LEU A 169 7.73 5.50 18.84
CA LEU A 169 7.10 6.60 19.50
C LEU A 169 5.67 6.15 19.68
N GLY A 170 5.38 5.64 20.88
CA GLY A 170 4.19 4.84 21.15
C GLY A 170 3.99 4.53 22.64
N GLY A 171 2.96 3.76 22.95
CA GLY A 171 2.41 3.49 24.27
C GLY A 171 1.56 2.20 24.27
N LEU A 172 1.65 1.36 25.31
CA LEU A 172 1.07 0.00 25.33
C LEU A 172 1.51 -0.87 24.15
N ASP A 173 2.57 -0.45 23.50
CA ASP A 173 3.13 -1.24 22.46
C ASP A 173 3.73 -2.45 23.09
N GLY A 174 3.46 -3.55 22.43
CA GLY A 174 4.35 -4.67 22.56
C GLY A 174 5.60 -4.29 21.81
N VAL A 175 6.40 -3.35 22.34
CA VAL A 175 7.71 -3.15 21.77
C VAL A 175 8.62 -4.18 22.34
N MET A 176 8.90 -5.13 21.48
CA MET A 176 10.03 -5.99 21.69
C MET A 176 11.13 -5.48 20.80
N GLY A 177 12.11 -4.81 21.41
CA GLY A 177 13.04 -3.95 20.70
C GLY A 177 14.29 -3.63 21.51
N ARG A 178 15.27 -2.96 20.88
CA ARG A 178 16.56 -2.57 21.47
C ARG A 178 17.10 -1.32 20.80
N GLU A 179 17.79 -0.48 21.58
CA GLU A 179 18.27 0.84 21.15
C GLU A 179 17.17 1.70 20.55
N ASP A 180 15.93 1.40 20.93
CA ASP A 180 14.80 2.14 20.47
C ASP A 180 14.71 3.42 21.28
N GLY A 181 14.34 4.45 20.54
CA GLY A 181 13.85 5.64 21.18
C GLY A 181 12.42 5.38 21.59
N PHE A 182 12.24 4.79 22.77
CA PHE A 182 10.93 4.82 23.40
C PHE A 182 10.73 6.16 24.06
N PHE A 183 9.78 6.88 23.51
CA PHE A 183 9.23 8.03 24.19
C PHE A 183 7.75 7.71 24.38
N GLY A 184 7.41 7.27 25.58
CA GLY A 184 6.23 6.42 25.74
C GLY A 184 5.81 6.14 27.18
N GLY A 185 4.74 5.39 27.35
CA GLY A 185 4.02 5.23 28.62
C GLY A 185 3.20 3.93 28.67
N GLY A 186 3.40 3.11 29.70
CA GLY A 186 2.79 1.78 29.82
C GLY A 186 3.30 0.76 28.80
N ASP A 187 4.39 1.07 28.10
CA ASP A 187 4.96 0.16 27.12
C ASP A 187 5.49 -1.07 27.80
N ILE A 188 5.22 -2.18 27.14
CA ILE A 188 5.86 -3.41 27.48
C ILE A 188 7.11 -3.45 26.63
N VAL A 189 8.12 -2.73 27.11
CA VAL A 189 9.44 -2.76 26.51
C VAL A 189 10.16 -4.00 27.00
N PHE A 190 10.21 -5.00 26.14
CA PHE A 190 11.11 -6.12 26.33
C PHE A 190 12.36 -5.87 25.53
N GLY A 191 13.47 -5.59 26.22
CA GLY A 191 14.57 -4.94 25.53
C GLY A 191 15.82 -4.72 26.34
N GLY A 192 16.68 -3.83 25.87
CA GLY A 192 17.99 -3.61 26.45
C GLY A 192 18.79 -2.59 25.65
N GLY A 193 19.30 -1.55 26.32
CA GLY A 193 19.97 -0.41 25.69
C GLY A 193 19.00 0.69 25.25
N ASP A 194 17.76 0.62 25.72
CA ASP A 194 16.70 1.46 25.25
C ASP A 194 16.70 2.81 25.92
N GLY A 195 16.50 3.84 25.12
CA GLY A 195 16.17 5.15 25.64
C GLY A 195 14.69 5.15 25.95
N VAL A 196 14.31 4.75 27.16
CA VAL A 196 12.92 4.79 27.61
C VAL A 196 12.70 6.06 28.41
N PHE A 197 12.07 7.04 27.79
CA PHE A 197 11.61 8.23 28.48
C PHE A 197 10.10 8.13 28.65
N GLY A 198 9.65 7.96 29.89
CA GLY A 198 8.32 7.45 30.13
C GLY A 198 7.99 7.20 31.59
N GLY A 199 6.79 6.71 31.87
CA GLY A 199 6.36 6.46 33.24
C GLY A 199 5.26 5.42 33.34
N GLY A 200 5.54 4.31 34.03
CA GLY A 200 4.68 3.14 34.10
C GLY A 200 5.17 1.96 33.27
N GLU A 201 6.43 2.00 32.81
CA GLU A 201 6.88 1.12 31.76
C GLU A 201 7.21 -0.24 32.36
N ALA A 202 6.76 -1.30 31.69
CA ALA A 202 7.25 -2.62 31.97
C ALA A 202 8.52 -2.82 31.15
N VAL A 203 9.62 -2.24 31.61
CA VAL A 203 10.93 -2.45 31.00
C VAL A 203 11.54 -3.70 31.60
N ILE A 204 11.62 -4.74 30.80
CA ILE A 204 12.19 -6.00 31.23
C ILE A 204 13.41 -6.24 30.35
N GLY A 205 14.58 -6.12 30.95
CA GLY A 205 15.74 -5.78 30.16
C GLY A 205 17.00 -5.48 30.96
N GLY A 206 18.01 -4.95 30.29
CA GLY A 206 19.28 -4.61 30.92
C GLY A 206 20.07 -3.59 30.12
N GLY A 207 20.51 -2.54 30.79
CA GLY A 207 21.24 -1.42 30.20
C GLY A 207 20.36 -0.26 29.75
N ASP A 208 19.10 -0.22 30.20
CA ASP A 208 18.12 0.76 29.73
C ASP A 208 18.28 2.10 30.43
N GLY A 209 18.19 3.17 29.65
CA GLY A 209 18.07 4.53 30.15
C GLY A 209 16.59 4.81 30.39
N VAL A 210 16.09 4.49 31.58
CA VAL A 210 14.69 4.73 31.94
C VAL A 210 14.57 6.02 32.73
N ILE A 211 13.93 7.03 32.15
CA ILE A 211 13.72 8.30 32.82
C ILE A 211 12.23 8.56 32.98
N GLY A 212 11.80 8.45 34.23
CA GLY A 212 10.49 8.89 34.73
C GLY A 212 10.06 8.16 36.00
N ARG A 213 8.75 8.02 36.18
CA ARG A 213 8.09 7.68 37.46
C ARG A 213 7.25 6.42 37.31
N GLY A 214 7.29 5.55 38.31
CA GLY A 214 6.41 4.38 38.36
C GLY A 214 6.81 3.21 37.45
N ASP A 215 8.00 3.24 36.87
CA ASP A 215 8.48 2.19 35.96
C ASP A 215 8.83 0.90 36.71
N ALA A 216 8.38 -0.21 36.13
CA ALA A 216 8.69 -1.55 36.54
C ALA A 216 9.89 -2.05 35.74
N VAL A 217 11.09 -1.64 36.18
CA VAL A 217 12.33 -2.04 35.52
C VAL A 217 12.89 -3.29 36.18
N PHE A 218 12.93 -4.38 35.41
CA PHE A 218 13.45 -5.66 35.85
C PHE A 218 14.64 -6.11 35.03
N GLY A 219 15.78 -6.17 35.71
CA GLY A 219 17.00 -6.77 35.20
C GLY A 219 18.23 -6.05 35.75
N GLY A 220 19.29 -6.00 34.96
CA GLY A 220 20.61 -5.62 35.44
C GLY A 220 21.28 -4.56 34.59
N GLY A 221 21.70 -3.46 35.22
CA GLY A 221 22.48 -2.41 34.57
C GLY A 221 21.69 -1.15 34.19
N ASP A 222 20.41 -1.07 34.57
CA ASP A 222 19.53 0.01 34.13
C ASP A 222 19.75 1.31 34.91
N GLY A 223 19.74 2.41 34.17
CA GLY A 223 19.76 3.77 34.70
C GLY A 223 18.33 4.27 34.87
N VAL A 224 17.76 4.10 36.07
CA VAL A 224 16.40 4.58 36.36
C VAL A 224 16.43 5.90 37.12
N PHE A 225 15.91 6.97 36.50
CA PHE A 225 15.84 8.30 37.11
C PHE A 225 14.41 8.82 37.16
N GLY A 226 13.93 9.20 38.35
CA GLY A 226 12.68 9.95 38.48
C GLY A 226 11.57 9.33 39.34
N LYS A 227 11.68 8.05 39.74
CA LYS A 227 10.76 7.24 40.58
C LYS A 227 9.56 7.92 41.24
#